data_AF-A0A3A0ASU3-F1
#
_entry.id   AF-A0A3A0ASU3-F1
#
_cell.length_a   1.000
_cell.length_b   1.000
_cell.length_c   1.000
_cell.angle_alpha   90.00
_cell.angle_beta   90.00
_cell.angle_gamma   90.00
#
_symmetry.space_group_name_H-M   'P 1'
#
loop_
_entity.id
_entity.type
_entity.pdbx_description
1 polymer ?
#
loop_
_entity_poly.entity_id
_entity_poly.type
_entity_poly.pdbx_seq_one_letter_code
_entity_poly.pdbx_strand_id
1 'polypeptide(L)' 'MGLWFGSLTISHGPDGASILTGPVRDQAELHGLLIKIRDLNLTLISVRCLDQDLQDGAK' A
#
# COMPACT_ATOMS: atom_id res chain seq x y z
N MET A 1 6.10 14.94 12.33
CA MET A 1 5.34 14.85 11.05
C MET A 1 5.30 13.37 10.68
N GLY A 2 4.26 12.65 11.11
CA GLY A 2 4.18 11.19 10.88
C GLY A 2 3.84 10.90 9.42
N LEU A 3 4.44 9.87 8.82
CA LEU A 3 4.05 9.42 7.47
C LEU A 3 2.56 9.06 7.50
N TRP A 4 1.74 9.76 6.71
CA TRP A 4 0.30 9.57 6.63
C TRP A 4 -0.08 8.11 6.28
N PHE A 5 0.80 7.40 5.58
CA PHE A 5 0.66 5.98 5.21
C PHE A 5 1.57 5.04 6.03
N GLY A 6 2.03 5.45 7.22
CA GLY A 6 2.86 4.60 8.07
C GLY A 6 4.19 4.23 7.40
N SER A 7 4.48 2.93 7.31
CA SER A 7 5.70 2.38 6.70
C SER A 7 5.53 1.96 5.23
N LEU A 8 4.46 2.39 4.57
CA LEU A 8 4.21 2.08 3.16
C LEU A 8 5.09 2.94 2.24
N THR A 9 5.72 2.29 1.29
CA THR A 9 6.39 2.92 0.16
C THR A 9 5.36 3.22 -0.93
N ILE A 10 5.35 4.45 -1.43
CA ILE A 10 4.53 4.85 -2.58
C ILE A 10 5.41 4.81 -3.83
N SER A 11 4.91 4.20 -4.90
CA SER A 11 5.54 4.19 -6.22
C SER A 11 4.52 4.48 -7.31
N HIS A 12 4.97 5.04 -8.42
CA HIS A 12 4.12 5.31 -9.57
C HIS A 12 4.30 4.19 -10.60
N GLY A 13 3.19 3.53 -10.95
CA GLY A 13 3.14 2.53 -12.01
C GLY A 13 3.17 3.19 -13.40
N PRO A 14 3.55 2.43 -14.44
CA PRO A 14 3.62 2.92 -15.82
C PRO A 14 2.26 3.39 -16.35
N ASP A 15 1.16 2.86 -15.81
CA ASP A 15 -0.21 3.21 -16.21
C ASP A 15 -0.76 4.46 -15.48
N GLY A 16 0.10 5.19 -14.75
CA GLY A 16 -0.28 6.35 -13.94
C GLY A 16 -0.92 5.99 -12.59
N ALA A 17 -1.05 4.70 -12.27
CA ALA A 17 -1.53 4.23 -10.97
C ALA A 17 -0.51 4.49 -9.85
N SER A 18 -0.98 4.77 -8.65
CA SER A 18 -0.14 4.78 -7.45
C SER A 18 -0.19 3.41 -6.76
N ILE A 19 0.98 2.85 -6.47
CA ILE A 19 1.14 1.56 -5.78
C ILE A 19 1.68 1.85 -4.38
N LEU A 20 0.94 1.42 -3.36
CA LEU A 20 1.39 1.44 -1.97
C LEU A 20 1.81 0.02 -1.57
N THR A 21 3.05 -0.15 -1.14
CA THR A 21 3.63 -1.44 -0.76
C THR A 21 4.29 -1.35 0.60
N GLY A 22 4.07 -2.34 1.45
CA GLY A 22 4.70 -2.41 2.77
C GLY A 22 3.91 -3.29 3.74
N PRO A 23 4.44 -3.47 4.96
CA PRO A 23 3.81 -4.30 5.96
C PRO A 23 2.51 -3.67 6.46
N VAL A 24 1.50 -4.51 6.68
CA VAL A 24 0.24 -4.16 7.35
C VAL A 24 0.06 -5.17 8.49
N ARG A 25 0.05 -4.69 9.72
CA ARG A 25 0.10 -5.50 10.95
C ARG A 25 -1.18 -6.28 11.18
N ASP A 26 -2.33 -5.65 10.91
CA ASP A 26 -3.65 -6.20 11.18
C ASP A 26 -4.73 -5.55 10.32
N GLN A 27 -5.97 -6.05 10.44
CA GLN A 27 -7.12 -5.57 9.68
C GLN A 27 -7.53 -4.13 10.04
N ALA A 28 -7.28 -3.66 11.27
CA ALA A 28 -7.60 -2.30 11.66
C ALA A 28 -6.64 -1.30 10.99
N GLU A 29 -5.35 -1.64 10.88
CA GLU A 29 -4.39 -0.86 10.10
C GLU A 29 -4.77 -0.81 8.61
N LEU A 30 -5.13 -1.96 8.02
CA LEU A 30 -5.62 -2.01 6.64
C LEU A 30 -6.85 -1.11 6.44
N HIS A 31 -7.84 -1.22 7.33
CA HIS A 31 -9.06 -0.44 7.26
C HIS A 31 -8.79 1.07 7.38
N GLY A 32 -7.86 1.47 8.26
CA GLY A 32 -7.40 2.84 8.37
C GLY A 32 -6.76 3.38 7.08
N LEU A 33 -6.01 2.55 6.36
CA LEU A 33 -5.45 2.92 5.05
C LEU A 33 -6.53 3.11 3.98
N LEU A 34 -7.53 2.22 3.94
CA LEU A 34 -8.65 2.32 3.00
C LEU A 34 -9.50 3.57 3.24
N ILE A 35 -9.70 3.97 4.51
CA ILE A 35 -10.35 5.24 4.86
C ILE A 35 -9.56 6.41 4.28
N LYS A 36 -8.23 6.43 4.44
CA LYS A 36 -7.39 7.51 3.90
C LYS A 36 -7.46 7.61 2.38
N ILE A 37 -7.49 6.48 1.67
CA ILE A 37 -7.67 6.43 0.20
C ILE A 37 -9.02 7.06 -0.18
N ARG A 38 -10.09 6.71 0.54
CA ARG A 38 -11.43 7.29 0.34
C ARG A 38 -11.46 8.79 0.62
N ASP A 39 -10.84 9.24 1.70
CA ASP A 39 -10.83 10.66 2.09
C ASP A 39 -10.08 11.53 1.07
N LEU A 40 -9.11 10.94 0.34
CA LEU A 40 -8.41 11.57 -0.80
C LEU A 40 -9.17 11.43 -2.13
N ASN A 41 -10.34 10.78 -2.12
CA ASN A 41 -11.13 10.49 -3.31
C ASN A 41 -10.33 9.74 -4.41
N LEU A 42 -9.42 8.85 -3.99
CA LEU A 42 -8.63 8.01 -4.89
C LEU A 42 -9.38 6.72 -5.21
N THR A 43 -9.35 6.31 -6.47
CA THR A 43 -9.92 5.04 -6.90
C THR A 43 -9.02 3.88 -6.47
N LEU A 44 -9.53 2.98 -5.63
CA LEU A 44 -8.84 1.74 -5.30
C LEU A 44 -9.00 0.74 -6.46
N ILE A 45 -7.90 0.47 -7.17
CA ILE A 45 -7.90 -0.44 -8.32
C ILE A 45 -7.80 -1.90 -7.87
N SER A 46 -6.89 -2.20 -6.94
CA SER A 46 -6.69 -3.56 -6.43
C SER A 46 -6.00 -3.56 -5.06
N VAL A 47 -6.19 -4.65 -4.30
CA VAL A 47 -5.43 -4.95 -3.08
C VAL A 47 -4.86 -6.34 -3.23
N ARG A 48 -3.57 -6.51 -2.94
CA ARG A 48 -2.87 -7.80 -3.02
C ARG A 48 -2.07 -8.03 -1.74
N CYS A 49 -2.23 -9.20 -1.14
CA CYS A 49 -1.29 -9.68 -0.13
C CYS A 49 -0.03 -10.14 -0.85
N LEU A 50 1.08 -9.46 -0.59
CA LEU A 50 2.38 -9.89 -1.10
C LEU A 50 2.93 -10.89 -0.10
N ASP A 51 3.12 -12.13 -0.55
CA ASP A 51 3.87 -13.11 0.23
C ASP A 51 5.34 -12.67 0.29
N GLN A 52 5.95 -12.77 1.47
CA GLN A 52 7.31 -12.27 1.71
C GLN A 52 8.36 -13.04 0.90
N ASP A 53 8.02 -14.23 0.41
CA ASP A 53 8.88 -15.10 -0.40
C ASP A 53 9.22 -14.51 -1.79
N LEU A 54 8.34 -13.67 -2.38
CA LEU A 54 8.57 -13.10 -3.72
C LEU A 54 9.56 -11.92 -3.78
N GLN A 55 10.11 -11.47 -2.65
CA GLN A 55 11.13 -10.41 -2.62
C GLN A 55 12.56 -10.92 -2.35
N ASP A 56 12.75 -12.24 -2.15
CA ASP A 56 14.08 -12.88 -2.12
C ASP A 56 14.46 -13.40 -3.52
N GLY A 57 14.53 -12.49 -4.47
CA GLY A 57 14.78 -12.78 -5.89
C GLY A 57 15.98 -12.03 -6.45
N ALA A 58 17.01 -11.81 -5.65
CA ALA A 58 18.32 -11.34 -6.11
C ALA A 58 19.42 -11.99 -5.26
N LYS A 59 19.63 -13.28 -5.47
CA LYS A 59 20.93 -13.91 -5.24
C LYS A 59 21.71 -13.95 -6.55
#